data_AF-A0A3D1JMN9-F1
#
_entry.id   AF-A0A3D1JMN9-F1
#
_cell.length_a   1.000
_cell.length_b   1.000
_cell.length_c   1.000
_cell.angle_alpha   90.00
_cell.angle_beta   90.00
_cell.angle_gamma   90.00
#
_symmetry.space_group_name_H-M   'P 1'
#
loop_
_entity.id
_entity.type
_entity.pdbx_description
1 polymer ?
#
loop_
_entity_poly.entity_id
_entity_poly.type
_entity_poly.pdbx_seq_one_letter_code
_entity_poly.pdbx_strand_id
1 'polypeptide(L)'
;MRALRYATATVLACLFSQPALAACYVVYGPDQEVIYRSVEPPVDLSRPLHETLPRVAPGGKLVFSLDSQGCELEINKLPQQPQARAPQRPAQGVRNPG
;
A
#
# COMPACT_ATOMS: atom_id res chain seq x y z
N MET A 1 26.49 -45.20 6.37
CA MET A 1 26.67 -43.73 6.40
C MET A 1 25.32 -43.05 6.60
N ARG A 2 25.11 -42.51 7.81
CA ARG A 2 23.87 -41.88 8.31
C ARG A 2 23.70 -40.43 7.79
N ALA A 3 23.98 -40.19 6.53
CA ALA A 3 24.05 -38.83 5.96
C ALA A 3 22.75 -38.36 5.29
N LEU A 4 21.68 -39.16 5.36
CA LEU A 4 20.39 -38.86 4.73
C LEU A 4 19.26 -38.85 5.76
N ARG A 5 19.46 -38.16 6.89
CA ARG A 5 18.42 -37.96 7.91
C ARG A 5 18.21 -36.50 8.33
N TYR A 6 18.85 -35.56 7.64
CA TYR A 6 18.73 -34.13 7.93
C TYR A 6 18.22 -33.33 6.73
N ALA A 7 17.36 -33.92 5.90
CA ALA A 7 16.84 -33.27 4.68
C ALA A 7 15.37 -32.82 4.78
N THR A 8 14.72 -32.94 5.94
CA THR A 8 13.25 -32.74 6.07
C THR A 8 12.82 -31.74 7.15
N ALA A 9 13.65 -30.77 7.52
CA ALA A 9 13.33 -29.89 8.66
C ALA A 9 13.28 -28.37 8.41
N THR A 10 13.60 -27.84 7.22
CA THR A 10 13.78 -26.37 7.09
C THR A 10 13.13 -25.71 5.88
N VAL A 11 11.97 -26.16 5.41
CA VAL A 11 11.25 -25.50 4.28
C VAL A 11 10.00 -24.71 4.72
N LEU A 12 9.61 -24.74 5.99
CA LEU A 12 8.29 -24.22 6.41
C LEU A 12 8.26 -22.76 6.93
N ALA A 13 9.26 -21.93 6.68
CA ALA A 13 9.37 -20.61 7.34
C ALA A 13 8.96 -19.37 6.49
N CYS A 14 8.62 -19.52 5.21
CA CYS A 14 8.46 -18.36 4.31
C CYS A 14 7.03 -18.00 3.89
N LEU A 15 5.97 -18.61 4.44
CA LEU A 15 4.60 -18.46 3.89
C LEU A 15 3.71 -17.37 4.50
N PHE A 16 4.22 -16.47 5.35
CA PHE A 16 3.36 -15.46 5.99
C PHE A 16 3.93 -14.05 5.93
N SER A 17 3.96 -13.46 4.74
CA SER A 17 3.95 -12.00 4.60
C SER A 17 2.64 -11.58 3.93
N GLN A 18 1.52 -11.71 4.65
CA GLN A 18 0.31 -11.01 4.24
C GLN A 18 0.46 -9.56 4.72
N PRO A 19 0.58 -8.57 3.82
CA PRO A 19 0.29 -7.21 4.22
C PRO A 19 -1.19 -7.16 4.60
N ALA A 20 -1.51 -7.34 5.88
CA ALA A 20 -2.86 -7.20 6.41
C ALA A 20 -3.23 -5.70 6.40
N LEU A 21 -3.59 -5.20 5.22
CA LEU A 21 -4.01 -3.83 5.01
C LEU A 21 -5.52 -3.86 4.79
N ALA A 22 -6.26 -3.55 5.84
CA ALA A 22 -7.72 -3.71 5.91
C ALA A 22 -8.52 -2.60 5.18
N ALA A 23 -7.84 -1.68 4.48
CA ALA A 23 -8.50 -0.65 3.68
C ALA A 23 -7.62 -0.25 2.49
N CYS A 24 -8.17 -0.33 1.27
CA CYS A 24 -7.59 0.23 0.06
C CYS A 24 -8.40 1.47 -0.35
N TYR A 25 -7.72 2.61 -0.41
CA TYR A 25 -8.31 3.90 -0.77
C TYR A 25 -8.03 4.18 -2.25
N VAL A 26 -9.09 4.26 -3.06
CA VAL A 26 -8.98 4.57 -4.49
C VAL A 26 -9.65 5.90 -4.77
N VAL A 27 -8.92 6.84 -5.39
CA VAL A 27 -9.51 8.08 -5.90
C VAL A 27 -9.59 8.01 -7.41
N TYR A 28 -10.79 8.19 -7.91
CA TYR A 28 -11.07 8.42 -9.32
C TYR A 28 -11.09 9.91 -9.60
N GLY A 29 -10.38 10.34 -10.65
CA GLY A 29 -10.49 11.70 -11.18
C GLY A 29 -11.85 11.96 -11.82
N PRO A 30 -12.12 13.21 -12.26
CA PRO A 30 -13.36 13.55 -12.95
C PRO A 30 -13.57 12.72 -14.23
N ASP A 31 -12.49 12.31 -14.89
CA ASP A 31 -12.49 11.46 -16.08
C ASP A 31 -12.55 9.95 -15.78
N GLN A 32 -12.85 9.57 -14.53
CA GLN A 32 -12.92 8.17 -14.04
C GLN A 32 -11.60 7.40 -14.08
N GLU A 33 -10.48 8.08 -14.28
CA GLU A 33 -9.15 7.51 -14.18
C GLU A 33 -8.72 7.34 -12.72
N VAL A 34 -7.94 6.30 -12.40
CA VAL A 34 -7.37 6.13 -11.06
C VAL A 34 -6.21 7.10 -10.87
N ILE A 35 -6.41 8.12 -10.03
CA ILE A 35 -5.39 9.12 -9.68
C ILE A 35 -4.75 8.88 -8.32
N TYR A 36 -5.37 8.06 -7.47
CA TYR A 36 -4.79 7.62 -6.21
C TYR A 36 -5.18 6.19 -5.90
N ARG A 37 -4.23 5.42 -5.38
CA ARG A 37 -4.44 4.08 -4.83
C ARG A 37 -3.36 3.82 -3.78
N SER A 38 -3.75 3.73 -2.52
CA SER A 38 -2.86 3.35 -1.41
C SER A 38 -3.69 2.81 -0.26
N VAL A 39 -3.00 2.22 0.70
CA VAL A 39 -3.55 1.81 2.00
C VAL A 39 -3.52 2.93 3.02
N GLU A 40 -2.85 4.02 2.71
CA GLU A 40 -2.91 5.27 3.47
C GLU A 40 -4.06 6.13 2.92
N PRO A 41 -4.87 6.77 3.77
CA PRO A 41 -5.88 7.70 3.29
C PRO A 41 -5.25 8.96 2.69
N PRO A 42 -5.73 9.45 1.53
CA PRO A 42 -5.19 10.67 0.90
C PRO A 42 -5.66 11.97 1.59
N VAL A 43 -6.59 11.87 2.54
CA VAL A 43 -7.23 12.98 3.22
C VAL A 43 -7.42 12.69 4.70
N ASP A 44 -7.62 13.76 5.48
CA ASP A 44 -7.99 13.65 6.89
C ASP A 44 -9.40 13.06 7.04
N LEU A 45 -9.48 11.83 7.54
CA LEU A 45 -10.74 11.11 7.79
C LEU A 45 -11.43 11.51 9.10
N SER A 46 -10.83 12.37 9.92
CA SER A 46 -11.51 12.93 11.11
C SER A 46 -12.59 13.96 10.74
N ARG A 47 -12.63 14.36 9.47
CA ARG A 47 -13.55 15.36 8.92
C ARG A 47 -14.45 14.75 7.83
N PRO A 48 -15.60 15.39 7.53
CA PRO A 48 -16.44 14.95 6.42
C PRO A 48 -15.69 14.99 5.08
N LEU A 49 -15.82 13.94 4.28
CA LEU A 49 -15.09 13.79 3.01
C LEU A 49 -15.41 14.88 1.99
N HIS A 50 -16.64 15.40 1.98
CA HIS A 50 -17.04 16.49 1.09
C HIS A 50 -16.30 17.80 1.40
N GLU A 51 -15.68 17.95 2.58
CA GLU A 51 -14.85 19.10 2.93
C GLU A 51 -13.37 18.89 2.60
N THR A 52 -12.89 17.64 2.63
CA THR A 52 -11.45 17.32 2.53
C THR A 52 -11.05 16.81 1.14
N LEU A 53 -11.85 15.95 0.52
CA LEU A 53 -11.56 15.36 -0.80
C LEU A 53 -11.45 16.40 -1.92
N PRO A 54 -12.34 17.40 -2.05
CA PRO A 54 -12.24 18.38 -3.13
C PRO A 54 -10.96 19.22 -3.10
N ARG A 55 -10.24 19.27 -1.97
CA ARG A 55 -8.97 19.99 -1.85
C ARG A 55 -7.83 19.29 -2.58
N VAL A 56 -7.90 17.96 -2.70
CA VAL A 56 -6.84 17.12 -3.27
C VAL A 56 -7.26 16.52 -4.61
N ALA A 57 -8.56 16.32 -4.82
CA ALA A 57 -9.13 15.78 -6.05
C ALA A 57 -10.47 16.48 -6.37
N PRO A 58 -10.45 17.70 -6.93
CA PRO A 58 -11.67 18.43 -7.31
C PRO A 58 -12.52 17.61 -8.28
N GLY A 59 -13.80 17.40 -7.95
CA GLY A 59 -14.72 16.58 -8.75
C GLY A 59 -14.42 15.07 -8.74
N GLY A 60 -13.40 14.63 -8.00
CA GLY A 60 -13.02 13.23 -7.86
C GLY A 60 -13.92 12.47 -6.89
N LYS A 61 -13.81 11.13 -6.93
CA LYS A 61 -14.56 10.22 -6.07
C LYS A 61 -13.61 9.31 -5.32
N LEU A 62 -13.72 9.28 -3.99
CA LEU A 62 -13.00 8.35 -3.13
C LEU A 62 -13.84 7.11 -2.88
N VAL A 63 -13.24 5.94 -3.05
CA VAL A 63 -13.81 4.63 -2.77
C VAL A 63 -12.98 3.95 -1.68
N PHE A 64 -13.68 3.41 -0.68
CA PHE A 64 -13.11 2.59 0.38
C PHE A 64 -13.37 1.13 0.06
N SER A 65 -12.32 0.35 -0.14
CA SER A 65 -12.42 -1.10 -0.23
C SER A 65 -11.85 -1.73 1.05
N LEU A 66 -12.54 -2.73 1.60
CA LEU A 66 -12.02 -3.51 2.74
C LEU A 66 -11.02 -4.60 2.31
N ASP A 67 -10.90 -4.79 1.00
CA ASP A 67 -9.97 -5.70 0.36
C ASP A 67 -8.76 -4.93 -0.16
N SER A 68 -7.58 -5.55 -0.06
CA SER A 68 -6.30 -4.96 -0.45
C SER A 68 -5.90 -5.24 -1.89
N GLN A 69 -6.72 -5.91 -2.70
CA GLN A 69 -6.36 -6.29 -4.07
C GLN A 69 -6.11 -5.04 -4.92
N GLY A 70 -4.93 -5.01 -5.53
CA GLY A 70 -4.46 -3.91 -6.37
C GLY A 70 -3.76 -2.79 -5.61
N CYS A 71 -3.87 -2.73 -4.27
CA CYS A 71 -3.17 -1.73 -3.46
C CYS A 71 -1.67 -2.03 -3.25
N GLU A 72 -1.18 -3.18 -3.71
CA GLU A 72 0.25 -3.53 -3.73
C GLU A 72 1.07 -2.61 -4.64
N LEU A 73 0.40 -2.05 -5.66
CA LEU A 73 0.96 -1.08 -6.59
C LEU A 73 0.37 0.30 -6.29
N GLU A 74 1.10 1.10 -5.51
CA GLU A 74 0.66 2.45 -5.16
C GLU A 74 0.57 3.35 -6.41
N ILE A 75 -0.49 4.14 -6.48
CA ILE A 75 -0.67 5.22 -7.44
C ILE A 75 -0.85 6.50 -6.64
N ASN A 76 -0.04 7.52 -6.92
CA ASN A 76 -0.26 8.84 -6.35
C ASN A 76 0.03 9.92 -7.39
N LYS A 77 -1.05 10.39 -8.02
CA LYS A 77 -1.08 11.53 -8.95
C LYS A 77 -1.80 12.73 -8.33
N LEU A 78 -2.05 12.71 -7.03
CA LEU A 78 -2.64 13.85 -6.35
C LEU A 78 -1.65 15.03 -6.42
N PRO A 79 -2.15 16.28 -6.54
CA PRO A 79 -1.30 17.44 -6.38
C PRO A 79 -0.53 17.31 -5.06
N GLN A 80 0.78 17.56 -5.09
CA GLN A 80 1.66 17.31 -3.95
C GLN A 80 1.18 18.07 -2.72
N GLN A 81 0.45 17.40 -1.84
CA GLN A 81 0.33 17.78 -0.46
C GLN A 81 1.45 17.09 0.31
N PRO A 82 2.11 17.78 1.25
CA PRO A 82 3.10 17.18 2.14
C PRO A 82 2.38 16.25 3.11
N GLN A 83 1.90 15.12 2.61
CA GLN A 83 1.47 13.99 3.40
C GLN A 83 2.73 13.45 4.06
N ALA A 84 2.71 13.43 5.39
CA ALA A 84 3.80 12.92 6.20
C ALA A 84 4.21 11.56 5.64
N ARG A 85 5.39 11.52 5.01
CA ARG A 85 5.99 10.30 4.49
C ARG A 85 6.13 9.36 5.68
N ALA A 86 5.19 8.44 5.86
CA ALA A 86 5.46 7.24 6.65
C ALA A 86 6.75 6.65 6.07
N PRO A 87 7.73 6.27 6.92
CA PRO A 87 9.02 5.81 6.44
C PRO A 87 8.80 4.57 5.58
N GLN A 88 8.79 4.77 4.27
CA GLN A 88 8.94 3.71 3.29
C GLN A 88 10.30 3.11 3.57
N ARG A 89 10.32 2.02 4.34
CA ARG A 89 11.53 1.29 4.66
C ARG A 89 12.09 0.86 3.30
N PRO A 90 13.22 1.43 2.83
CA PRO A 90 13.82 0.96 1.60
C PRO A 90 14.11 -0.53 1.81
N ALA A 91 13.70 -1.36 0.85
CA ALA A 91 14.13 -2.74 0.78
C ALA A 91 15.66 -2.72 0.82
N GLN A 92 16.20 -3.08 1.97
CA GLN A 92 17.58 -2.89 2.32
C GLN A 92 18.40 -3.83 1.44
N GLY A 93 19.18 -3.25 0.52
CA GLY A 93 20.07 -4.00 -0.35
C GLY A 93 20.96 -4.94 0.46
N VAL A 94 20.89 -6.23 0.14
CA VAL A 94 21.88 -7.20 0.62
C VAL A 94 23.17 -6.95 -0.17
N ARG A 95 24.08 -6.22 0.48
CA ARG A 95 25.49 -6.06 0.12
C ARG A 95 26.18 -7.42 0.34
N ASN A 96 26.74 -8.03 -0.70
CA ASN A 96 27.55 -9.24 -0.56
C ASN A 96 29.04 -8.85 -0.42
N PRO A 97 29.78 -9.36 0.59
CA PRO A 97 31.20 -9.10 0.76
C PRO A 97 32.06 -10.19 0.10
N GLY A 98 33.20 -9.78 -0.47
CA GLY A 98 34.41 -10.60 -0.63
C GLY A 98 34.42 -11.58 -1.78
#